data_AF-A0A0G0DI36-F1
#
_entry.id   AF-A0A0G0DI36-F1
#
_cell.length_a   1.000
_cell.length_b   1.000
_cell.length_c   1.000
_cell.angle_alpha   90.00
_cell.angle_beta   90.00
_cell.angle_gamma   90.00
#
_symmetry.space_group_name_H-M   'P 1'
#
loop_
_entity.id
_entity.type
_entity.pdbx_description
1 polymer ?
#
loop_
_entity_poly.entity_id
_entity_poly.type
_entity_poly.pdbx_seq_one_letter_code
_entity_poly.pdbx_strand_id
1 'polypeptide(L)' 'MINKIKNGREGGFIKLIILIIVVLLLMRYFNLTITGVLSYFHLTWTDIMNWFNQALNWLKDLFISVK' A
#
# COMPACT_ATOMS: atom_id res chain seq x y z
N MET A 1 -22.88 -30.07 13.97
CA MET A 1 -21.42 -29.78 13.92
C MET A 1 -21.19 -28.78 12.80
N ILE A 2 -20.92 -27.51 13.16
CA ILE A 2 -20.79 -26.41 12.19
C ILE A 2 -19.40 -26.48 11.56
N ASN A 3 -19.37 -26.50 10.24
CA ASN A 3 -18.20 -26.70 9.41
C ASN A 3 -17.17 -25.60 9.64
N LYS A 4 -15.96 -25.99 10.05
CA LYS A 4 -14.83 -25.12 10.33
C LYS A 4 -14.34 -24.54 9.01
N ILE A 5 -14.79 -23.33 8.64
CA ILE A 5 -14.27 -22.59 7.48
C ILE A 5 -12.83 -22.20 7.81
N LYS A 6 -11.89 -23.06 7.42
CA LYS A 6 -10.47 -22.79 7.43
C LYS A 6 -10.17 -21.94 6.18
N ASN A 7 -10.46 -20.64 6.24
CA ASN A 7 -10.00 -19.71 5.22
C ASN A 7 -8.49 -19.54 5.39
N GLY A 8 -7.77 -20.28 4.54
CA GLY A 8 -6.33 -20.30 4.47
C GLY A 8 -5.77 -18.91 4.23
N ARG A 9 -4.62 -18.65 4.86
CA ARG A 9 -3.85 -17.40 4.91
C ARG A 9 -3.30 -16.97 3.52
N GLU A 10 -3.67 -17.67 2.46
CA GLU A 10 -3.17 -17.52 1.08
C GLU A 10 -3.91 -16.42 0.31
N GLY A 11 -5.16 -16.11 0.68
CA GLY A 11 -5.95 -15.05 0.03
C GLY A 11 -5.50 -13.62 0.37
N GLY A 12 -4.70 -13.44 1.42
CA GLY A 12 -4.23 -12.12 1.86
C GLY A 12 -3.24 -11.48 0.88
N PHE A 13 -2.30 -12.27 0.35
CA PHE A 13 -1.27 -11.79 -0.56
C PHE A 13 -1.86 -11.35 -1.91
N ILE A 14 -2.78 -12.15 -2.45
CA ILE A 14 -3.50 -11.82 -3.69
C ILE A 14 -4.37 -10.57 -3.49
N LYS A 15 -5.02 -10.42 -2.34
CA LYS A 15 -5.80 -9.22 -2.01
C LYS A 15 -4.92 -7.97 -1.94
N LEU A 16 -3.68 -8.07 -1.43
CA LEU A 16 -2.71 -6.98 -1.42
C LEU A 16 -2.25 -6.59 -2.83
N ILE A 17 -1.94 -7.58 -3.69
CA ILE A 17 -1.57 -7.31 -5.09
C ILE A 17 -2.70 -6.58 -5.82
N ILE A 18 -3.94 -7.05 -5.65
CA ILE A 18 -5.12 -6.43 -6.25
C ILE A 18 -5.30 -4.99 -5.74
N LEU A 19 -5.12 -4.74 -4.44
CA LEU A 19 -5.18 -3.40 -3.85
C LEU A 19 -4.14 -2.46 -4.49
N ILE A 20 -2.89 -2.92 -4.64
CA ILE A 20 -1.80 -2.14 -5.26
C ILE A 20 -2.15 -1.80 -6.71
N ILE A 21 -2.64 -2.77 -7.48
CA ILE A 21 -3.04 -2.56 -8.88
C ILE A 21 -4.17 -1.53 -8.98
N VAL A 22 -5.18 -1.60 -8.10
CA VAL A 22 -6.29 -0.64 -8.07
C VAL A 22 -5.79 0.77 -7.77
N VAL A 23 -4.89 0.94 -6.80
CA VAL A 23 -4.30 2.25 -6.48
C VAL A 23 -3.50 2.81 -7.67
N LEU A 24 -2.70 1.98 -8.35
CA LEU A 24 -1.96 2.39 -9.55
C LEU A 24 -2.90 2.80 -10.70
N LEU A 25 -3.99 2.05 -10.91
CA LEU A 25 -5.00 2.39 -11.90
C LEU A 25 -5.71 3.70 -11.58
N LEU A 26 -6.04 3.97 -10.31
CA LEU A 26 -6.64 5.23 -9.88
C LEU A 26 -5.68 6.41 -10.13
N MET A 27 -4.41 6.28 -9.78
CA MET A 27 -3.40 7.31 -10.06
C MET A 27 -3.31 7.61 -11.56
N ARG A 28 -3.33 6.57 -12.40
CA ARG A 28 -3.31 6.71 -13.86
C ARG A 28 -4.61 7.31 -14.42
N TYR A 29 -5.77 6.90 -13.90
CA TYR A 29 -7.08 7.35 -14.37
C TYR A 29 -7.32 8.83 -14.07
N PHE A 30 -7.02 9.26 -12.85
CA PHE A 30 -7.16 10.67 -12.45
C PHE A 30 -6.00 11.55 -12.92
N ASN A 31 -5.03 10.98 -13.65
CA ASN A 31 -3.79 11.64 -14.06
C ASN A 31 -3.13 12.38 -12.88
N LEU A 32 -3.20 11.78 -11.69
CA LEU A 32 -2.70 12.37 -10.46
C LEU A 32 -1.18 12.32 -10.52
N THR A 33 -0.57 13.45 -10.89
CA THR A 33 0.84 13.68 -10.66
C THR A 33 1.09 13.80 -9.17
N ILE A 34 2.21 13.25 -8.71
CA ILE A 34 2.63 13.32 -7.31
C ILE A 34 2.65 14.79 -6.84
N THR A 35 3.00 15.72 -7.73
CA THR A 35 2.94 17.17 -7.50
C THR A 35 1.53 17.72 -7.30
N GLY A 36 0.52 17.21 -8.01
CA GLY A 36 -0.87 17.59 -7.83
C GLY A 36 -1.44 17.14 -6.49
N VAL A 37 -1.09 15.91 -6.08
CA VAL A 37 -1.44 15.38 -4.75
C VAL A 37 -0.73 16.16 -3.65
N LEU A 38 0.57 16.41 -3.79
CA LEU A 38 1.35 17.24 -2.86
C LEU A 38 0.72 18.62 -2.66
N SER A 39 0.35 19.27 -3.76
CA SER A 39 -0.28 20.59 -3.74
C SER A 39 -1.65 20.55 -3.05
N TYR A 40 -2.49 19.55 -3.36
CA TYR A 40 -3.79 19.39 -2.72
C TYR A 40 -3.71 19.19 -1.20
N PHE A 41 -2.70 18.46 -0.73
CA PHE A 41 -2.51 18.18 0.70
C PHE A 41 -1.59 19.19 1.42
N HIS A 42 -1.14 20.26 0.73
CA HIS A 42 -0.16 21.22 1.26
C HIS A 42 1.12 20.54 1.80
N LEU A 43 1.49 19.40 1.21
CA LEU A 43 2.67 18.64 1.61
C LEU A 43 3.87 19.05 0.79
N THR A 44 5.06 18.97 1.39
CA THR A 44 6.31 19.18 0.66
C THR A 44 6.87 17.85 0.15
N TRP A 45 7.76 17.92 -0.85
CA TRP A 45 8.51 16.74 -1.31
C TRP A 45 9.31 16.07 -0.18
N THR A 46 9.78 16.86 0.79
CA THR A 46 10.48 16.38 1.99
C THR A 46 9.56 15.51 2.84
N ASP A 47 8.31 15.92 3.04
CA ASP A 47 7.32 15.17 3.82
C ASP A 47 6.98 13.83 3.15
N ILE A 48 6.84 13.83 1.81
CA ILE A 48 6.63 12.58 1.06
C ILE A 48 7.82 11.64 1.19
N MET A 49 9.05 12.13 1.05
CA MET A 49 10.22 11.24 1.16
C MET A 49 10.39 10.69 2.57
N ASN A 50 10.06 11.48 3.59
CA ASN A 50 10.07 11.02 4.97
C ASN A 50 8.99 9.95 5.22
N TRP A 51 7.77 10.18 4.76
CA TRP A 51 6.69 9.20 4.84
C TRP A 51 7.01 7.91 4.06
N PHE A 52 7.57 8.05 2.87
CA PHE A 52 7.97 6.91 2.03
C PHE A 52 9.06 6.07 2.69
N ASN A 53 10.06 6.71 3.31
CA ASN A 53 11.09 6.01 4.07
C ASN A 53 10.51 5.27 5.28
N GLN A 54 9.55 5.86 6.00
CA GLN A 54 8.86 5.19 7.10
C GLN A 54 8.05 3.99 6.62
N ALA A 55 7.33 4.14 5.50
CA ALA A 55 6.58 3.04 4.88
C ALA A 55 7.51 1.90 4.42
N LEU A 56 8.66 2.21 3.85
CA LEU A 56 9.67 1.21 3.47
C LEU A 56 10.28 0.50 4.68
N ASN A 57 10.57 1.22 5.76
CA ASN A 57 11.08 0.62 6.99
C ASN A 57 10.03 -0.31 7.61
N TRP A 58 8.76 0.12 7.69
CA TRP A 58 7.66 -0.74 8.13
C TRP A 58 7.53 -1.99 7.25
N LEU A 59 7.64 -1.85 5.93
CA LEU A 59 7.57 -2.98 5.00
C LEU A 59 8.74 -3.95 5.19
N LYS A 60 9.96 -3.43 5.41
CA LYS A 60 11.14 -4.23 5.76
C LYS A 60 10.93 -5.00 7.07
N ASP A 61 10.42 -4.35 8.10
CA ASP A 61 10.15 -4.99 9.40
C ASP A 61 9.12 -6.11 9.27
N LEU A 62 8.06 -5.89 8.51
CA LEU A 62 7.09 -6.95 8.20
C LEU A 62 7.73 -8.12 7.46
N PHE A 63 8.61 -7.86 6.49
CA PHE A 63 9.25 -8.92 5.72
C PHE A 63 10.25 -9.73 6.56
N ILE A 64 10.97 -9.08 7.48
CA ILE A 64 11.83 -9.75 8.45
C ILE A 64 10.99 -10.55 9.45
N SER A 65 9.87 -9.99 9.94
CA SER A 65 8.98 -10.67 10.88
C SER A 65 8.29 -11.91 10.31
N VAL A 66 8.19 -12.03 8.99
CA VAL A 66 7.60 -13.20 8.31
C VAL A 66 8.63 -14.32 8.09
N LYS A 67 9.94 -14.03 8.22
CA LYS A 67 11.03 -14.99 8.04
C LYS A 67 11.38 -15.72 9.33
#